data_AF-A0ABC8RKW5-F1
#
_entry.id   AF-A0ABC8RKW5-F1
#
_cell.length_a   1.000
_cell.length_b   1.000
_cell.length_c   1.000
_cell.angle_alpha   90.00
_cell.angle_beta   90.00
_cell.angle_gamma   90.00
#
_symmetry.space_group_name_H-M   'P 1'
#
loop_
_entity.id
_entity.type
_entity.pdbx_description
1 polymer ?
#
loop_
_entity_poly.entity_id
_entity_poly.type
_entity_poly.pdbx_seq_one_letter_code
_entity_poly.pdbx_strand_id
1 'polypeptide(L)'
;MYEWHGKRYWGDAHGLAGILHVLMDMELKRDEVEDVKGTLQYMIKNRFPSGNYPSSEGSESDCLVQWCHGASGVALTLAKAAKVFGSEEFLRAAVDAGEVAKWSSCTGPKRLLLSLNDRAQVLISEGIMHGGDRPYSLFEGLGGMAYLFLDLIEPSEARFPGYEL
;
A
#
# COMPACT_ATOMS: atom_id res chain seq x y z
N MET A 1 -13.57 1.22 14.72
CA MET A 1 -13.08 0.04 13.99
C MET A 1 -14.09 -0.32 12.91
N TYR A 2 -13.63 -0.71 11.72
CA TYR A 2 -14.47 -1.03 10.55
C TYR A 2 -14.34 -2.50 10.16
N GLU A 3 -15.32 -3.02 9.42
CA GLU A 3 -15.40 -4.43 9.06
C GLU A 3 -15.93 -4.61 7.63
N TRP A 4 -15.37 -5.59 6.92
CA TRP A 4 -15.83 -6.02 5.60
C TRP A 4 -15.78 -7.55 5.54
N HIS A 5 -16.86 -8.19 5.07
CA HIS A 5 -17.04 -9.66 5.09
C HIS A 5 -16.64 -10.35 6.41
N GLY A 6 -17.05 -9.82 7.57
CA GLY A 6 -16.75 -10.46 8.86
C GLY A 6 -15.34 -10.21 9.38
N LYS A 7 -14.53 -9.43 8.67
CA LYS A 7 -13.10 -9.22 8.97
C LYS A 7 -12.76 -7.75 9.12
N ARG A 8 -11.93 -7.46 10.11
CA ARG A 8 -11.46 -6.12 10.45
C ARG A 8 -10.14 -5.85 9.73
N TYR A 9 -10.24 -5.46 8.46
CA TYR A 9 -9.09 -5.26 7.59
C TYR A 9 -8.28 -4.01 7.94
N TRP A 10 -6.98 -4.07 7.66
CA TRP A 10 -6.05 -2.95 7.89
C TRP A 10 -5.57 -2.29 6.61
N GLY A 11 -5.45 -3.04 5.50
CA GLY A 11 -4.92 -2.54 4.23
C GLY A 11 -5.85 -1.60 3.48
N ASP A 12 -5.38 -1.13 2.31
CA ASP A 12 -5.90 0.05 1.64
C ASP A 12 -7.15 -0.22 0.80
N ALA A 13 -7.38 -1.46 0.37
CA ALA A 13 -8.54 -1.82 -0.44
C ALA A 13 -9.84 -1.91 0.37
N HIS A 14 -9.79 -2.50 1.58
CA HIS A 14 -10.99 -2.85 2.37
C HIS A 14 -10.86 -2.54 3.86
N GLY A 15 -9.78 -1.87 4.26
CA GLY A 15 -9.41 -1.72 5.67
C GLY A 15 -9.19 -0.28 6.12
N LEU A 16 -8.63 -0.17 7.31
CA LEU A 16 -8.37 1.10 7.97
C LEU A 16 -7.55 2.08 7.11
N ALA A 17 -6.47 1.62 6.49
CA ALA A 17 -5.60 2.50 5.71
C ALA A 17 -6.38 3.26 4.63
N GLY A 18 -7.21 2.55 3.84
CA GLY A 18 -8.03 3.15 2.79
C GLY A 18 -9.04 4.16 3.30
N ILE A 19 -9.72 3.83 4.40
CA ILE A 19 -10.69 4.71 5.02
C ILE A 19 -10.01 6.00 5.51
N LEU A 20 -8.91 5.86 6.24
CA LEU A 20 -8.15 6.98 6.79
C LEU A 20 -7.54 7.84 5.69
N HIS A 21 -7.08 7.23 4.59
CA HIS A 21 -6.56 7.94 3.43
C HIS A 21 -7.60 8.91 2.87
N VAL A 22 -8.85 8.46 2.68
CA VAL A 22 -9.94 9.30 2.16
C VAL A 22 -10.34 10.37 3.18
N LEU A 23 -10.43 10.02 4.47
CA LEU A 23 -10.79 10.99 5.51
C LEU A 23 -9.82 12.17 5.59
N MET A 24 -8.54 11.95 5.30
CA MET A 24 -7.52 13.02 5.30
C MET A 24 -7.67 14.04 4.16
N ASP A 25 -8.52 13.79 3.15
CA ASP A 25 -8.87 14.80 2.13
C ASP A 25 -10.06 15.68 2.54
N MET A 26 -10.70 15.36 3.66
CA MET A 26 -11.90 16.04 4.11
C MET A 26 -11.58 17.14 5.12
N GLU A 27 -12.47 18.12 5.24
CA GLU A 27 -12.44 19.10 6.33
C GLU A 27 -12.94 18.46 7.63
N LEU A 28 -12.01 17.92 8.40
CA LEU A 28 -12.30 17.25 9.69
C LEU A 28 -12.28 18.24 10.86
N LYS A 29 -13.13 17.98 11.86
CA LYS A 29 -13.08 18.65 13.16
C LYS A 29 -11.88 18.18 13.96
N ARG A 30 -11.54 18.91 15.02
CA ARG A 30 -10.36 18.62 15.85
C ARG A 30 -10.42 17.21 16.47
N ASP A 31 -11.56 16.81 17.01
CA ASP A 31 -11.78 15.48 17.56
C ASP A 31 -11.64 14.38 16.48
N GLU A 32 -12.21 14.60 15.31
CA GLU A 32 -12.11 13.68 14.17
C GLU A 32 -10.66 13.54 13.67
N VAL A 33 -9.88 14.62 13.67
CA VAL A 33 -8.43 14.58 13.36
C VAL A 33 -7.66 13.74 14.37
N GLU A 34 -7.96 13.88 15.66
CA GLU A 34 -7.29 13.10 16.70
C GLU A 34 -7.67 11.61 16.63
N ASP A 35 -8.91 11.28 16.25
CA ASP A 35 -9.32 9.91 15.99
C ASP A 35 -8.57 9.29 14.78
N VAL A 36 -8.38 10.06 13.70
CA VAL A 36 -7.59 9.63 12.54
C VAL A 36 -6.13 9.36 12.94
N LYS A 37 -5.50 10.31 13.63
CA LYS A 37 -4.12 10.15 14.11
C LYS A 37 -3.98 8.98 15.06
N GLY A 38 -4.89 8.86 16.03
CA GLY A 38 -4.89 7.78 17.01
C GLY A 38 -5.02 6.41 16.35
N THR A 39 -5.82 6.30 15.28
CA THR A 39 -5.94 5.07 14.51
C THR A 39 -4.65 4.74 13.74
N LEU A 40 -4.01 5.72 13.10
CA LEU A 40 -2.72 5.52 12.44
C LEU A 40 -1.62 5.11 13.42
N GLN A 41 -1.55 5.77 14.57
CA GLN A 41 -0.60 5.44 15.64
C GLN A 41 -0.85 4.05 16.21
N TYR A 42 -2.11 3.65 16.35
CA TYR A 42 -2.48 2.29 16.70
C TYR A 42 -1.94 1.28 15.69
N MET A 43 -2.07 1.54 14.38
CA MET A 43 -1.53 0.66 13.34
C MET A 43 0.00 0.59 13.41
N ILE A 44 0.69 1.72 13.57
CA ILE A 44 2.16 1.79 13.66
C ILE A 44 2.67 0.97 14.86
N LYS A 45 2.02 1.13 16.02
CA LYS A 45 2.42 0.45 17.26
C LYS A 45 2.25 -1.07 17.20
N ASN A 46 1.28 -1.55 16.42
CA ASN A 46 0.88 -2.95 16.39
C ASN A 46 1.25 -3.65 15.07
N ARG A 47 2.20 -3.09 14.31
CA ARG A 47 2.82 -3.74 13.15
C ARG A 47 3.67 -4.95 13.58
N PHE A 48 3.97 -5.84 12.64
CA PHE A 48 4.82 -7.00 12.90
C PHE A 48 6.26 -6.61 13.27
N PRO A 49 7.03 -7.50 13.93
CA PRO A 49 8.45 -7.27 14.19
C PRO A 49 9.29 -6.99 12.94
N SER A 50 8.86 -7.50 11.77
CA SER A 50 9.47 -7.21 10.47
C SER A 50 9.30 -5.75 10.01
N GLY A 51 8.37 -5.01 10.62
CA GLY A 51 7.89 -3.70 10.16
C GLY A 51 6.70 -3.77 9.21
N ASN A 52 6.29 -4.96 8.75
CA ASN A 52 5.10 -5.13 7.90
C ASN A 52 3.80 -4.98 8.70
N TYR A 53 2.68 -4.76 8.00
CA TYR A 53 1.36 -4.59 8.61
C TYR A 53 0.49 -5.84 8.42
N PRO A 54 -0.30 -6.23 9.44
CA PRO A 54 -1.23 -7.34 9.32
C PRO A 54 -2.29 -7.06 8.27
N SER A 55 -2.82 -8.12 7.66
CA SER A 55 -3.93 -8.00 6.71
C SER A 55 -5.22 -7.56 7.39
N SER A 56 -5.44 -8.06 8.61
CA SER A 56 -6.62 -7.82 9.44
C SER A 56 -6.30 -8.05 10.91
N GLU A 57 -7.19 -7.61 11.79
CA GLU A 57 -7.05 -7.77 13.24
C GLU A 57 -6.81 -9.23 13.64
N GLY A 58 -5.79 -9.48 14.46
CA GLY A 58 -5.44 -10.82 14.94
C GLY A 58 -4.76 -11.72 13.88
N SER A 59 -4.45 -11.21 12.68
CA SER A 59 -3.68 -11.96 11.69
C SER A 59 -2.23 -12.15 12.16
N GLU A 60 -1.78 -13.40 12.26
CA GLU A 60 -0.39 -13.74 12.62
C GLU A 60 0.50 -13.95 11.38
N SER A 61 -0.08 -13.94 10.18
CA SER A 61 0.62 -14.19 8.92
C SER A 61 1.32 -12.93 8.40
N ASP A 62 2.63 -12.89 8.53
CA ASP A 62 3.50 -11.82 8.01
C ASP A 62 4.07 -12.17 6.63
N CYS A 63 3.21 -12.16 5.60
CA CYS A 63 3.64 -12.49 4.23
C CYS A 63 3.05 -11.59 3.13
N LEU A 64 2.00 -10.82 3.41
CA LEU A 64 1.37 -9.99 2.39
C LEU A 64 2.05 -8.61 2.38
N VAL A 65 2.62 -8.26 1.23
CA VAL A 65 3.28 -6.96 0.98
C VAL A 65 2.78 -6.39 -0.35
N GLN A 66 1.47 -6.18 -0.39
CA GLN A 66 0.71 -5.73 -1.55
C GLN A 66 0.09 -4.36 -1.25
N TRP A 67 -0.42 -3.67 -2.28
CA TRP A 67 -1.21 -2.46 -2.06
C TRP A 67 -2.47 -2.75 -1.24
N CYS A 68 -3.18 -3.84 -1.54
CA CYS A 68 -4.42 -4.18 -0.83
C CYS A 68 -4.19 -4.67 0.62
N HIS A 69 -3.04 -5.26 0.92
CA HIS A 69 -2.69 -5.80 2.24
C HIS A 69 -1.19 -5.68 2.52
N GLY A 70 -0.85 -5.04 3.64
CA GLY A 70 0.52 -4.94 4.14
C GLY A 70 1.20 -3.60 3.86
N ALA A 71 2.52 -3.58 4.00
CA ALA A 71 3.31 -2.35 4.06
C ALA A 71 3.24 -1.50 2.79
N SER A 72 3.07 -2.09 1.60
CA SER A 72 3.10 -1.32 0.34
C SER A 72 1.96 -0.30 0.24
N GLY A 73 0.73 -0.68 0.60
CA GLY A 73 -0.38 0.27 0.63
C GLY A 73 -0.30 1.22 1.83
N VAL A 74 -0.08 0.66 3.03
CA VAL A 74 -0.02 1.44 4.29
C VAL A 74 1.03 2.55 4.22
N ALA A 75 2.16 2.32 3.53
CA ALA A 75 3.18 3.35 3.30
C ALA A 75 2.62 4.60 2.61
N LEU A 76 1.76 4.44 1.60
CA LEU A 76 1.13 5.57 0.88
C LEU A 76 0.24 6.39 1.83
N THR A 77 -0.55 5.68 2.65
CA THR A 77 -1.41 6.32 3.65
C THR A 77 -0.61 7.09 4.70
N LEU A 78 0.50 6.50 5.19
CA LEU A 78 1.39 7.17 6.14
C LEU A 78 2.13 8.36 5.53
N ALA A 79 2.53 8.27 4.26
CA ALA A 79 3.14 9.38 3.54
C ALA A 79 2.16 10.56 3.41
N LYS A 80 0.89 10.27 3.10
CA LYS A 80 -0.18 11.29 3.12
C LYS A 80 -0.37 11.89 4.50
N ALA A 81 -0.42 11.06 5.55
CA ALA A 81 -0.55 11.54 6.92
C ALA A 81 0.62 12.45 7.34
N ALA A 82 1.85 12.11 6.92
CA ALA A 82 3.02 12.95 7.15
C ALA A 82 2.85 14.34 6.50
N LYS A 83 2.35 14.39 5.26
CA LYS A 83 2.07 15.64 4.53
C LYS A 83 0.95 16.45 5.18
N VAL A 84 -0.18 15.83 5.51
CA VAL A 84 -1.37 16.51 6.04
C VAL A 84 -1.14 17.01 7.47
N PHE A 85 -0.47 16.23 8.31
CA PHE A 85 -0.28 16.57 9.72
C PHE A 85 1.10 17.16 10.05
N GLY A 86 2.04 17.21 9.11
CA GLY A 86 3.42 17.68 9.34
C GLY A 86 4.16 16.86 10.41
N SER A 87 3.87 15.56 10.50
CA SER A 87 4.36 14.69 11.58
C SER A 87 5.56 13.85 11.16
N GLU A 88 6.68 14.04 11.87
CA GLU A 88 7.90 13.24 11.69
C GLU A 88 7.69 11.76 12.04
N GLU A 89 6.79 11.46 12.99
CA GLU A 89 6.43 10.08 13.34
C GLU A 89 5.83 9.35 12.12
N PHE A 90 4.88 9.99 11.44
CA PHE A 90 4.24 9.42 10.26
C PHE A 90 5.20 9.34 9.09
N LEU A 91 6.07 10.34 8.92
CA LEU A 91 7.11 10.31 7.89
C LEU A 91 8.04 9.10 8.09
N ARG A 92 8.55 8.92 9.31
CA ARG A 92 9.43 7.80 9.63
C ARG A 92 8.73 6.45 9.45
N ALA A 93 7.47 6.35 9.89
CA ALA A 93 6.69 5.13 9.70
C ALA A 93 6.42 4.81 8.22
N ALA A 94 6.22 5.84 7.38
CA ALA A 94 6.09 5.68 5.94
C ALA A 94 7.39 5.18 5.29
N VAL A 95 8.54 5.74 5.69
CA VAL A 95 9.87 5.30 5.23
C VAL A 95 10.13 3.84 5.63
N ASP A 96 9.90 3.49 6.90
CA ASP A 96 10.04 2.11 7.39
C ASP A 96 9.18 1.12 6.57
N ALA A 97 7.91 1.47 6.33
CA ALA A 97 7.00 0.65 5.53
C ALA A 97 7.45 0.54 4.06
N GLY A 98 8.00 1.62 3.50
CA GLY A 98 8.60 1.63 2.17
C GLY A 98 9.80 0.70 2.04
N GLU A 99 10.66 0.61 3.06
CA GLU A 99 11.79 -0.32 3.07
C GLU A 99 11.33 -1.78 3.12
N VAL A 100 10.29 -2.09 3.90
CA VAL A 100 9.65 -3.42 3.88
C VAL A 100 9.08 -3.73 2.49
N ALA A 101 8.42 -2.76 1.85
CA ALA A 101 7.84 -2.93 0.52
C ALA A 101 8.90 -3.23 -0.56
N LYS A 102 10.11 -2.69 -0.42
CA LYS A 102 11.25 -2.93 -1.33
C LYS A 102 11.89 -4.30 -1.12
N TRP A 103 12.02 -4.74 0.13
CA TRP A 103 12.88 -5.89 0.48
C TRP A 103 12.13 -7.16 0.91
N SER A 104 10.79 -7.14 0.96
CA SER A 104 10.02 -8.32 1.35
C SER A 104 10.23 -9.50 0.38
N SER A 105 10.63 -10.63 0.95
CA SER A 105 10.80 -11.92 0.27
C SER A 105 9.48 -12.60 -0.08
N CYS A 106 8.36 -12.13 0.49
CA CYS A 106 7.08 -12.84 0.38
C CYS A 106 6.30 -12.52 -0.90
N THR A 107 6.62 -11.41 -1.58
CA THR A 107 5.99 -11.04 -2.87
C THR A 107 6.84 -11.38 -4.10
N GLY A 108 7.80 -12.29 -3.95
CA GLY A 108 8.81 -12.55 -4.98
C GLY A 108 9.77 -11.37 -5.14
N PRO A 109 10.87 -11.53 -5.89
CA PRO A 109 11.87 -10.48 -6.06
C PRO A 109 11.25 -9.28 -6.79
N LYS A 110 10.85 -8.22 -6.06
CA LYS A 110 10.53 -6.89 -6.61
C LYS A 110 11.79 -6.15 -7.08
N ARG A 111 12.81 -6.88 -7.53
CA ARG A 111 14.03 -6.33 -8.08
C ARG A 111 13.73 -5.92 -9.53
N LEU A 112 13.84 -4.61 -9.78
CA LEU A 112 13.91 -3.95 -11.10
C LEU A 112 12.60 -3.64 -11.83
N LEU A 113 11.90 -2.59 -11.39
CA LEU A 113 10.87 -1.90 -12.20
C LEU A 113 11.36 -1.42 -13.59
N LEU A 114 12.68 -1.30 -13.81
CA LEU A 114 13.22 -0.85 -15.10
C LEU A 114 13.60 -1.99 -16.08
N SER A 115 13.63 -3.25 -15.64
CA SER A 115 14.00 -4.41 -16.48
C SER A 115 12.80 -5.31 -16.82
N LEU A 116 11.60 -4.94 -16.36
CA LEU A 116 10.48 -5.86 -16.22
C LEU A 116 9.60 -6.01 -17.45
N ASN A 117 9.54 -5.11 -18.44
CA ASN A 117 8.56 -5.32 -19.53
C ASN A 117 8.87 -6.58 -20.36
N ASP A 118 10.12 -6.73 -20.81
CA ASP A 118 10.52 -7.89 -21.59
C ASP A 118 10.66 -9.15 -20.72
N ARG A 119 11.06 -9.00 -19.44
CA ARG A 119 11.19 -10.15 -18.53
C ARG A 119 9.88 -10.60 -17.93
N ALA A 120 8.91 -9.72 -17.69
CA ALA A 120 7.62 -10.10 -17.11
C ALA A 120 6.85 -11.01 -18.07
N GLN A 121 6.87 -10.72 -19.38
CA GLN A 121 6.25 -11.61 -20.37
C GLN A 121 6.89 -13.01 -20.36
N VAL A 122 8.22 -13.08 -20.29
CA VAL A 122 8.93 -14.36 -20.17
C VAL A 122 8.54 -15.08 -18.88
N LEU A 123 8.59 -14.40 -17.73
CA LEU A 123 8.25 -14.97 -16.42
C LEU A 123 6.79 -15.43 -16.34
N ILE A 124 5.87 -14.72 -17.00
CA ILE A 124 4.46 -15.13 -17.13
C ILE A 124 4.36 -16.39 -18.00
N SER A 125 5.04 -16.42 -19.15
CA SER A 125 5.02 -17.58 -20.05
C SER A 125 5.65 -18.84 -19.44
N GLU A 126 6.64 -18.66 -18.57
CA GLU A 126 7.31 -19.73 -17.82
C GLU A 126 6.53 -20.15 -16.55
N GLY A 127 5.42 -19.48 -16.23
CA GLY A 127 4.60 -19.76 -15.05
C GLY A 127 5.23 -19.35 -13.72
N ILE A 128 6.32 -18.57 -13.76
CA ILE A 128 7.04 -18.08 -12.58
C ILE A 128 6.34 -16.86 -11.98
N MET A 129 5.65 -16.07 -12.80
CA MET A 129 4.89 -14.88 -12.41
C MET A 129 3.43 -15.01 -12.83
N HIS A 130 2.50 -14.69 -11.94
CA HIS A 130 1.08 -14.64 -12.29
C HIS A 130 0.77 -13.38 -13.11
N GLY A 131 0.14 -13.53 -14.28
CA GLY A 131 -0.21 -12.41 -15.18
C GLY A 131 -1.49 -11.65 -14.80
N GLY A 132 -2.13 -12.02 -13.69
CA GLY A 132 -3.45 -11.54 -13.27
C GLY A 132 -4.58 -12.38 -13.85
N ASP A 133 -5.70 -12.49 -13.10
CA ASP A 133 -6.88 -13.20 -13.60
C ASP A 133 -7.49 -12.47 -14.81
N ARG A 134 -7.34 -11.14 -14.81
CA ARG A 134 -7.68 -10.27 -15.93
C ARG A 134 -6.40 -9.60 -16.47
N PRO A 135 -5.70 -10.22 -17.44
CA PRO A 135 -4.31 -9.87 -17.79
C PRO A 135 -4.13 -8.49 -18.45
N TYR A 136 -5.21 -7.85 -18.89
CA TYR A 136 -5.18 -6.50 -19.47
C TYR A 136 -5.84 -5.44 -18.56
N SER A 137 -6.25 -5.81 -17.35
CA SER A 137 -6.90 -4.90 -16.41
C SER A 137 -5.91 -3.92 -15.76
N LEU A 138 -6.44 -2.87 -15.15
CA LEU A 138 -5.66 -1.84 -14.46
C LEU A 138 -5.01 -2.34 -13.15
N PHE A 139 -5.69 -3.19 -12.38
CA PHE A 139 -5.24 -3.57 -11.03
C PHE A 139 -4.54 -4.94 -10.94
N GLU A 140 -4.65 -5.79 -11.98
CA GLU A 140 -4.03 -7.12 -11.98
C GLU A 140 -3.11 -7.36 -13.17
N GLY A 141 -3.27 -6.57 -14.24
CA GLY A 141 -2.70 -6.86 -15.55
C GLY A 141 -1.80 -5.77 -16.12
N LEU A 142 -1.56 -5.84 -17.43
CA LEU A 142 -0.69 -4.93 -18.17
C LEU A 142 -1.17 -3.48 -18.17
N GLY A 143 -2.46 -3.23 -17.93
CA GLY A 143 -2.99 -1.88 -17.81
C GLY A 143 -2.33 -1.10 -16.68
N GLY A 144 -2.13 -1.74 -15.52
CA GLY A 144 -1.45 -1.13 -14.37
C GLY A 144 0.03 -0.88 -14.61
N MET A 145 0.69 -1.80 -15.32
CA MET A 145 2.09 -1.65 -15.69
C MET A 145 2.31 -0.49 -16.68
N ALA A 146 1.42 -0.38 -17.68
CA ALA A 146 1.44 0.74 -18.61
C ALA A 146 1.19 2.07 -17.89
N TYR A 147 0.20 2.12 -16.99
CA TYR A 147 -0.09 3.31 -16.18
C TYR A 147 1.15 3.74 -15.36
N LEU A 148 1.79 2.80 -14.67
CA LEU A 148 3.01 3.07 -13.91
C LEU A 148 4.13 3.63 -14.79
N PHE A 149 4.37 3.07 -15.98
CA PHE A 149 5.40 3.58 -16.86
C PHE A 149 5.13 4.99 -17.38
N LEU A 150 3.86 5.35 -17.60
CA LEU A 150 3.48 6.71 -17.95
C LEU A 150 3.73 7.67 -16.78
N ASP A 151 3.34 7.29 -15.56
CA ASP A 151 3.60 8.09 -14.35
C ASP A 151 5.08 8.31 -14.07
N LEU A 152 5.94 7.34 -14.44
CA LEU A 152 7.39 7.47 -14.28
C LEU A 152 8.06 8.43 -15.27
N ILE A 153 7.33 8.97 -16.25
CA ILE A 153 7.83 10.05 -17.11
C ILE A 153 8.03 11.34 -16.30
N GLU A 154 7.13 11.61 -15.35
CA GLU A 154 7.21 12.75 -14.43
C GLU A 154 6.96 12.28 -12.99
N PRO A 155 7.97 11.69 -12.32
CA PRO A 155 7.78 11.01 -11.03
C PRO A 155 7.25 11.88 -9.88
N SER A 156 7.41 13.20 -9.95
CA SER A 156 6.86 14.14 -8.96
C SER A 156 5.34 14.25 -9.03
N GLU A 157 4.76 14.03 -10.22
CA GLU A 157 3.32 14.08 -10.47
C GLU A 157 2.65 12.70 -10.44
N ALA A 158 3.43 11.63 -10.29
CA ALA A 158 2.91 10.26 -10.21
C ALA A 158 1.90 10.10 -9.05
N ARG A 159 0.82 9.35 -9.31
CA ARG A 159 -0.26 9.09 -8.36
C ARG A 159 -0.79 7.67 -8.55
N PHE A 160 -0.88 6.90 -7.47
CA PHE A 160 -1.48 5.58 -7.51
C PHE A 160 -2.94 5.66 -7.96
N PRO A 161 -3.34 4.96 -9.04
CA PRO A 161 -4.62 5.16 -9.69
C PRO A 161 -5.78 4.78 -8.77
N GLY A 162 -6.73 5.72 -8.60
CA GLY A 162 -7.91 5.52 -7.76
C GLY A 162 -7.65 5.54 -6.27
N TYR A 163 -6.45 5.96 -5.83
CA TYR A 163 -6.12 6.07 -4.42
C TYR A 163 -5.56 7.45 -4.03
N GLU A 164 -4.52 7.92 -4.72
CA GLU A 164 -3.92 9.23 -4.46
C GLU A 164 -4.61 10.32 -5.30
N LEU A 165 -4.90 11.47 -4.68
CA LEU A 165 -5.53 12.65 -5.28
C LEU A 165 -4.54 13.80 -5.49
#